data_AF-A0A848Y5T0-F1
#
_entry.id   AF-A0A848Y5T0-F1
#
_cell.length_a   1.000
_cell.length_b   1.000
_cell.length_c   1.000
_cell.angle_alpha   90.00
_cell.angle_beta   90.00
_cell.angle_gamma   90.00
#
_symmetry.space_group_name_H-M   'P 1'
#
loop_
_entity.id
_entity.type
_entity.pdbx_description
1 polymer ?
#
loop_
_entity_poly.entity_id
_entity_poly.type
_entity_poly.pdbx_seq_one_letter_code
_entity_poly.pdbx_strand_id
1 'polypeptide(L)'
;GLVITSRSEVPGIAMDNPLAFYFLCYGSLLAVIYLVHRIVNSRFGMVIQGAKGNEDRMRSLGYSTYIYRLAAYVIAGAICGYAGALLGNFTSFISPDMMDWAASGELMFMVILGGASTVFGPVIGAALFLLLEQLLSAFTVHWHLPFGIMLILTVLFVKGGVSGLLFRLGRSNG
;
A
#
# COMPACT_ATOMS: atom_id res chain seq x y z
N GLY A 1 -24.76 0.98 10.69
CA GLY A 1 -23.73 1.89 10.18
C GLY A 1 -24.04 3.29 10.66
N LEU A 2 -23.00 4.05 11.02
CA LEU A 2 -23.14 5.45 11.42
C LEU A 2 -23.06 6.31 10.15
N VAL A 3 -24.08 7.11 9.87
CA VAL A 3 -24.09 8.08 8.76
C VAL A 3 -23.39 9.34 9.28
N ILE A 4 -22.28 9.72 8.66
CA ILE A 4 -21.61 10.98 8.98
C ILE A 4 -22.35 12.08 8.24
N THR A 5 -23.27 12.76 8.92
CA THR A 5 -24.12 13.83 8.37
C THR A 5 -23.33 15.11 8.01
N SER A 6 -22.08 15.24 8.48
CA SER A 6 -21.20 16.38 8.20
C SER A 6 -19.80 15.89 7.79
N ARG A 7 -19.41 16.12 6.53
CA ARG A 7 -18.05 15.86 6.04
C ARG A 7 -17.05 16.68 6.86
N SER A 8 -15.88 16.11 7.17
CA SER A 8 -14.85 16.79 7.96
C SER A 8 -14.41 18.08 7.27
N GLU A 9 -14.73 19.23 7.85
CA GLU A 9 -14.20 20.52 7.43
C GLU A 9 -12.77 20.66 7.93
N VAL A 10 -11.80 20.38 7.06
CA VAL A 10 -10.41 20.76 7.31
C VAL A 10 -10.29 22.26 7.00
N PRO A 11 -9.68 23.09 7.86
CA PRO A 11 -9.59 24.52 7.62
C PRO A 11 -8.92 24.81 6.27
N GLY A 12 -9.68 25.32 5.30
CA GLY A 12 -9.17 25.81 4.01
C GLY A 12 -9.43 24.94 2.77
N ILE A 13 -10.04 23.75 2.87
CA ILE A 13 -10.38 22.93 1.69
C ILE A 13 -11.84 22.45 1.82
N ALA A 14 -12.74 23.01 1.01
CA ALA A 14 -14.12 22.57 0.95
C ALA A 14 -14.20 21.15 0.34
N MET A 15 -14.35 20.13 1.19
CA MET A 15 -14.51 18.72 0.80
C MET A 15 -15.90 18.38 0.19
N ASP A 16 -16.68 19.41 -0.12
CA ASP A 16 -17.97 19.31 -0.83
C ASP A 16 -17.76 19.13 -2.35
N ASN A 17 -16.65 19.65 -2.91
CA ASN A 17 -16.36 19.50 -4.33
C ASN A 17 -15.61 18.18 -4.61
N PRO A 18 -16.16 17.25 -5.43
CA PRO A 18 -15.52 15.98 -5.78
C PRO A 18 -14.11 16.15 -6.37
N LEU A 19 -13.87 17.25 -7.10
CA LEU A 19 -12.56 17.55 -7.68
C LEU A 19 -11.53 17.95 -6.62
N ALA A 20 -11.93 18.72 -5.61
CA ALA A 20 -11.03 19.15 -4.54
C ALA A 20 -10.58 17.95 -3.68
N PHE A 21 -11.51 17.03 -3.38
CA PHE A 21 -11.18 15.79 -2.67
C PHE A 21 -10.25 14.90 -3.50
N TYR A 22 -10.49 14.76 -4.81
CA TYR A 22 -9.61 14.02 -5.71
C TYR A 22 -8.18 14.59 -5.71
N PHE A 23 -8.00 15.90 -5.86
CA PHE A 23 -6.67 16.53 -5.84
C PHE A 23 -5.98 16.39 -4.49
N LEU A 24 -6.73 16.39 -3.38
CA LEU A 24 -6.18 16.13 -2.06
C LEU A 24 -5.67 14.70 -1.92
N CYS A 25 -6.45 13.70 -2.33
CA CYS A 25 -6.04 12.29 -2.32
C CYS A 25 -4.85 12.04 -3.25
N TYR A 26 -4.87 12.66 -4.42
CA TYR A 26 -3.78 12.54 -5.38
C TYR A 26 -2.49 13.20 -4.85
N GLY A 27 -2.61 14.41 -4.30
CA GLY A 27 -1.49 15.12 -3.66
C GLY A 27 -0.93 14.36 -2.47
N SER A 28 -1.79 13.76 -1.64
CA SER A 28 -1.35 12.95 -0.49
C SER A 28 -0.68 11.66 -0.92
N LEU A 29 -1.18 10.98 -1.96
CA LEU A 29 -0.52 9.82 -2.57
C LEU A 29 0.90 10.17 -3.05
N LEU A 30 1.04 11.25 -3.81
CA LEU A 30 2.36 11.69 -4.30
C LEU A 30 3.30 12.09 -3.14
N ALA A 31 2.78 12.78 -2.13
CA ALA A 31 3.56 13.17 -0.95
C ALA A 31 4.05 11.94 -0.18
N VAL A 32 3.20 10.94 0.02
CA VAL A 32 3.56 9.68 0.71
C VAL A 32 4.58 8.90 -0.11
N ILE A 33 4.40 8.75 -1.43
CA ILE A 33 5.38 8.09 -2.30
C ILE A 33 6.73 8.79 -2.21
N TYR A 34 6.75 10.12 -2.30
CA TYR A 34 7.98 10.91 -2.19
C TYR A 34 8.64 10.74 -0.82
N LEU A 35 7.87 10.80 0.27
CA LEU A 35 8.35 10.64 1.63
C LEU A 35 8.95 9.25 1.84
N VAL A 36 8.26 8.19 1.43
CA VAL A 36 8.75 6.81 1.51
C VAL A 36 10.03 6.65 0.69
N HIS A 37 10.05 7.16 -0.54
CA HIS A 37 11.25 7.14 -1.38
C HIS A 37 12.43 7.87 -0.74
N ARG A 38 12.19 9.01 -0.07
CA ARG A 38 13.23 9.76 0.66
C ARG A 38 13.72 8.98 1.88
N ILE A 39 12.84 8.35 2.64
CA ILE A 39 13.19 7.55 3.82
C ILE A 39 14.03 6.32 3.42
N VAL A 40 13.60 5.60 2.39
CA VAL A 40 14.29 4.38 1.91
C VAL A 40 15.71 4.68 1.41
N ASN A 41 15.90 5.82 0.73
CA ASN A 41 17.21 6.25 0.23
C ASN A 41 18.07 7.02 1.27
N SER A 42 17.54 7.24 2.48
CA SER A 42 18.29 7.89 3.55
C SER A 42 19.17 6.90 4.31
N ARG A 43 20.04 7.42 5.20
CA ARG A 43 20.85 6.60 6.12
C ARG A 43 20.00 5.63 6.94
N PHE A 44 18.79 6.03 7.32
CA PHE A 44 17.84 5.18 8.04
C PHE A 44 17.42 3.96 7.21
N GLY A 45 17.05 4.16 5.95
CA GLY A 45 16.68 3.08 5.04
C GLY A 45 17.85 2.14 4.73
N MET A 46 19.07 2.68 4.59
CA MET A 46 20.28 1.85 4.40
C MET A 46 20.55 0.93 5.59
N VAL A 47 20.36 1.41 6.83
CA VAL A 47 20.52 0.59 8.04
C VAL A 47 19.51 -0.55 8.07
N ILE A 48 18.25 -0.29 7.70
CA ILE A 48 17.20 -1.32 7.64
C ILE A 48 17.49 -2.34 6.54
N GLN A 49 17.91 -1.90 5.35
CA GLN A 49 18.31 -2.78 4.26
C GLN A 49 19.51 -3.65 4.65
N GLY A 50 20.50 -3.08 5.33
CA GLY A 50 21.62 -3.83 5.90
C GLY A 50 21.16 -4.86 6.93
N ALA A 51 20.22 -4.49 7.81
CA ALA A 51 19.66 -5.37 8.83
C ALA A 51 18.78 -6.49 8.25
N LYS A 52 18.24 -6.32 7.04
CA LYS A 52 17.53 -7.37 6.28
C LYS A 52 18.50 -8.40 5.71
N GLY A 53 19.71 -7.98 5.32
CA GLY A 53 20.73 -8.87 4.77
C GLY A 53 21.44 -9.70 5.84
N ASN A 54 21.94 -9.04 6.90
CA ASN A 54 22.56 -9.73 8.04
C ASN A 54 22.43 -8.87 9.30
N GLU A 55 21.53 -9.28 10.19
CA GLU A 55 21.25 -8.57 11.44
C GLU A 55 22.45 -8.56 12.40
N ASP A 56 23.15 -9.68 12.53
CA ASP A 56 24.31 -9.80 13.42
C ASP A 56 25.45 -8.86 12.98
N ARG A 57 25.68 -8.75 11.67
CA ARG A 57 26.67 -7.80 11.11
C ARG A 57 26.34 -6.36 11.48
N MET A 58 25.06 -5.97 11.41
CA MET A 58 24.65 -4.61 11.76
C MET A 58 24.79 -4.33 13.26
N ARG A 59 24.50 -5.32 14.11
CA ARG A 59 24.70 -5.23 15.55
C ARG A 59 26.18 -5.09 15.92
N SER A 60 27.08 -5.83 15.25
CA SER A 60 28.54 -5.71 15.44
C SER A 60 29.09 -4.34 15.02
N LEU A 61 28.42 -3.64 14.10
CA LEU A 61 28.75 -2.26 13.71
C LEU A 61 28.20 -1.20 14.69
N GLY A 62 27.54 -1.63 15.78
CA GLY A 62 26.98 -0.75 16.80
C GLY A 62 25.55 -0.24 16.52
N TYR A 63 24.89 -0.73 15.45
CA TYR A 63 23.50 -0.34 15.16
C TYR A 63 22.50 -1.25 15.88
N SER A 64 21.58 -0.65 16.64
CA SER A 64 20.46 -1.37 17.27
C SER A 64 19.33 -1.62 16.25
N THR A 65 19.38 -2.74 15.54
CA THR A 65 18.40 -3.12 14.49
C THR A 65 16.95 -3.03 14.95
N TYR A 66 16.67 -3.33 16.21
CA TYR A 66 15.32 -3.25 16.81
C TYR A 66 14.71 -1.85 16.74
N ILE A 67 15.45 -0.82 17.15
CA ILE A 67 14.94 0.57 17.21
C ILE A 67 14.61 1.08 15.80
N TYR A 68 15.45 0.74 14.81
CA TYR A 68 15.20 1.09 13.41
C TYR A 68 13.95 0.40 12.85
N ARG A 69 13.74 -0.88 13.18
CA ARG A 69 12.52 -1.62 12.79
C ARG A 69 11.28 -1.07 13.47
N LEU A 70 11.36 -0.74 14.76
CA LEU A 70 10.26 -0.14 15.51
C LEU A 70 9.87 1.23 14.93
N ALA A 71 10.85 2.09 14.65
CA ALA A 71 10.60 3.38 14.00
C ALA A 71 9.93 3.21 12.63
N ALA A 72 10.39 2.24 11.82
CA ALA A 72 9.77 1.95 10.53
C ALA A 72 8.33 1.47 10.68
N TYR A 73 8.04 0.65 11.70
CA TYR A 73 6.69 0.19 12.02
C TYR A 73 5.77 1.34 12.42
N VAL A 74 6.24 2.26 13.27
CA VAL A 74 5.48 3.46 13.68
C VAL A 74 5.18 4.36 12.48
N ILE A 75 6.17 4.59 11.61
CA ILE A 75 5.98 5.40 10.39
C ILE A 75 4.95 4.75 9.47
N ALA A 76 5.03 3.43 9.25
CA ALA A 76 4.07 2.69 8.45
C ALA A 76 2.65 2.77 9.05
N GLY A 77 2.52 2.62 10.37
CA GLY A 77 1.27 2.75 11.09
C GLY A 77 0.65 4.15 10.98
N ALA A 78 1.47 5.20 11.07
CA ALA A 78 1.01 6.59 10.90
C ALA A 78 0.48 6.86 9.48
N ILE A 79 1.19 6.37 8.46
CA ILE A 79 0.75 6.48 7.05
C ILE A 79 -0.55 5.69 6.83
N CYS A 80 -0.64 4.48 7.38
CA CYS A 80 -1.85 3.64 7.29
C CYS A 80 -3.05 4.31 7.98
N GLY A 81 -2.87 4.86 9.18
CA GLY A 81 -3.91 5.58 9.90
C GLY A 81 -4.39 6.83 9.16
N TYR A 82 -3.47 7.59 8.56
CA TYR A 82 -3.81 8.72 7.70
C TYR A 82 -4.60 8.29 6.45
N ALA A 83 -4.18 7.21 5.80
CA ALA A 83 -4.90 6.65 4.65
C ALA A 83 -6.30 6.16 5.03
N GLY A 84 -6.46 5.51 6.18
CA GLY A 84 -7.75 5.07 6.71
C GLY A 84 -8.69 6.23 7.03
N ALA A 85 -8.18 7.32 7.61
CA ALA A 85 -8.95 8.53 7.83
C ALA A 85 -9.45 9.14 6.51
N LEU A 86 -8.61 9.11 5.46
CA LEU A 86 -8.98 9.59 4.13
C LEU A 86 -10.06 8.69 3.47
N LEU A 87 -9.92 7.37 3.62
CA LEU A 87 -10.89 6.39 3.14
C LEU A 87 -12.26 6.55 3.81
N GLY A 88 -12.29 6.75 5.14
CA GLY A 88 -13.55 7.01 5.86
C GLY A 88 -14.26 8.29 5.42
N ASN A 89 -13.51 9.33 5.04
CA ASN A 89 -14.09 10.54 4.45
C ASN A 89 -14.64 10.27 3.03
N PHE A 90 -13.96 9.43 2.24
CA PHE A 90 -14.43 9.05 0.90
C PHE A 90 -15.74 8.27 0.95
N THR A 91 -15.82 7.22 1.77
CA THR A 91 -17.01 6.36 1.83
C THR A 91 -18.19 7.04 2.54
N SER A 92 -17.94 8.04 3.40
CA SER A 92 -18.95 8.75 4.24
C SER A 92 -19.84 7.83 5.10
N PHE A 93 -19.54 6.53 5.10
CA PHE A 93 -20.26 5.45 5.75
C PHE A 93 -19.26 4.38 6.15
N ILE A 94 -19.32 3.96 7.41
CA ILE A 94 -18.47 2.90 7.95
C ILE A 94 -19.36 1.71 8.32
N SER A 95 -19.14 0.59 7.64
CA SER A 95 -19.75 -0.72 7.97
C SER A 95 -18.76 -1.56 8.79
N PRO A 96 -19.22 -2.35 9.77
CA PRO A 96 -18.37 -3.31 10.49
C PRO A 96 -17.66 -4.32 9.57
N ASP A 97 -18.21 -4.59 8.39
CA ASP A 97 -17.60 -5.49 7.40
C ASP A 97 -16.21 -5.02 6.94
N MET A 98 -15.96 -3.71 6.98
CA MET A 98 -14.64 -3.14 6.66
C MET A 98 -13.59 -3.38 7.75
N MET A 99 -14.01 -3.84 8.93
CA MET A 99 -13.10 -4.24 10.03
C MET A 99 -12.81 -5.75 10.03
N ASP A 100 -13.36 -6.50 9.06
CA ASP A 100 -13.09 -7.91 8.95
C ASP A 100 -11.63 -8.18 8.53
N TRP A 101 -11.10 -9.33 8.93
CA TRP A 101 -9.72 -9.72 8.63
C TRP A 101 -9.46 -9.83 7.12
N ALA A 102 -10.51 -10.06 6.32
CA ALA A 102 -10.46 -10.11 4.86
C ALA A 102 -9.89 -8.81 4.25
N ALA A 103 -10.24 -7.64 4.79
CA ALA A 103 -9.74 -6.35 4.30
C ALA A 103 -8.21 -6.20 4.44
N SER A 104 -7.65 -6.75 5.53
CA SER A 104 -6.19 -6.81 5.71
C SER A 104 -5.53 -7.74 4.69
N GLY A 105 -6.24 -8.82 4.34
CA GLY A 105 -5.90 -9.68 3.23
C GLY A 105 -5.73 -8.86 1.97
N GLU A 106 -6.80 -8.22 1.49
CA GLU A 106 -6.87 -7.43 0.24
C GLU A 106 -5.70 -6.44 0.09
N LEU A 107 -5.37 -5.70 1.15
CA LEU A 107 -4.20 -4.80 1.16
C LEU A 107 -2.88 -5.54 0.91
N MET A 108 -2.71 -6.72 1.51
CA MET A 108 -1.55 -7.58 1.27
C MET A 108 -1.52 -8.07 -0.18
N PHE A 109 -2.67 -8.41 -0.78
CA PHE A 109 -2.76 -8.79 -2.19
C PHE A 109 -2.25 -7.68 -3.10
N MET A 110 -2.72 -6.44 -2.90
CA MET A 110 -2.28 -5.28 -3.69
C MET A 110 -0.75 -5.12 -3.65
N VAL A 111 -0.14 -5.24 -2.46
CA VAL A 111 1.33 -5.12 -2.30
C VAL A 111 2.07 -6.27 -2.97
N ILE A 112 1.60 -7.50 -2.79
CA ILE A 112 2.22 -8.71 -3.36
C ILE A 112 2.18 -8.69 -4.89
N LEU A 113 1.01 -8.41 -5.45
CA LEU A 113 0.76 -8.42 -6.88
C LEU A 113 1.51 -7.28 -7.60
N GLY A 114 1.56 -6.10 -6.98
CA GLY A 114 2.38 -4.98 -7.44
C GLY A 114 3.89 -5.22 -7.34
N GLY A 115 4.31 -5.97 -6.32
CA GLY A 115 5.70 -6.34 -6.04
C GLY A 115 6.32 -5.49 -4.93
N ALA A 116 6.81 -6.17 -3.88
CA ALA A 116 7.39 -5.54 -2.69
C ALA A 116 8.81 -4.97 -2.88
N SER A 117 9.38 -5.08 -4.09
CA SER A 117 10.75 -4.66 -4.41
C SER A 117 10.86 -3.19 -4.83
N THR A 118 9.75 -2.52 -5.13
CA THR A 118 9.74 -1.12 -5.60
C THR A 118 8.75 -0.27 -4.81
N VAL A 119 9.08 1.02 -4.64
CA VAL A 119 8.19 1.99 -3.95
C VAL A 119 6.88 2.21 -4.73
N PHE A 120 6.93 2.06 -6.06
CA PHE A 120 5.77 2.20 -6.95
C PHE A 120 4.97 0.89 -7.12
N GLY A 121 5.52 -0.26 -6.70
CA GLY A 121 4.88 -1.56 -6.80
C GLY A 121 3.46 -1.57 -6.23
N PRO A 122 3.24 -1.15 -4.97
CA PRO A 122 1.91 -1.11 -4.37
C PRO A 122 0.88 -0.28 -5.14
N VAL A 123 1.29 0.80 -5.82
CA VAL A 123 0.39 1.66 -6.62
C VAL A 123 -0.10 0.91 -7.85
N ILE A 124 0.81 0.26 -8.57
CA ILE A 124 0.48 -0.59 -9.73
C ILE A 124 -0.40 -1.76 -9.28
N GLY A 125 -0.07 -2.35 -8.13
CA GLY A 125 -0.82 -3.47 -7.58
C GLY A 125 -2.23 -3.10 -7.16
N ALA A 126 -2.43 -1.92 -6.55
CA ALA A 126 -3.75 -1.40 -6.23
C ALA A 126 -4.58 -1.14 -7.50
N ALA A 127 -3.99 -0.55 -8.54
CA ALA A 127 -4.67 -0.33 -9.81
C ALA A 127 -5.09 -1.65 -10.47
N LEU A 128 -4.21 -2.64 -10.50
CA LEU A 128 -4.52 -3.95 -11.09
C LEU A 128 -5.54 -4.73 -10.24
N PHE A 129 -5.43 -4.66 -8.91
CA PHE A 129 -6.42 -5.23 -7.99
C PHE A 129 -7.81 -4.66 -8.29
N LEU A 130 -7.96 -3.33 -8.35
CA LEU A 130 -9.25 -2.68 -8.57
C LEU A 130 -9.85 -3.06 -9.94
N LEU A 131 -9.01 -3.17 -10.97
CA LEU A 131 -9.46 -3.64 -12.29
C LEU A 131 -9.94 -5.10 -12.23
N LEU A 132 -9.20 -5.96 -11.54
CA LEU A 132 -9.57 -7.37 -11.37
C LEU A 132 -10.85 -7.51 -10.57
N GLU A 133 -10.97 -6.81 -9.45
CA GLU A 133 -12.17 -6.76 -8.62
C GLU A 133 -13.38 -6.33 -9.45
N GLN A 134 -13.26 -5.25 -10.22
CA GLN A 134 -14.35 -4.73 -11.06
C GLN A 134 -14.78 -5.75 -12.12
N LEU A 135 -13.82 -6.45 -12.75
CA LEU A 135 -14.12 -7.47 -13.75
C LEU A 135 -14.74 -8.72 -13.12
N LEU A 136 -14.17 -9.23 -12.03
CA LEU A 136 -14.66 -10.44 -11.36
C LEU A 136 -16.04 -10.21 -10.73
N SER A 137 -16.27 -9.04 -10.12
CA SER A 137 -17.56 -8.65 -9.56
C SER A 137 -18.67 -8.59 -10.62
N ALA A 138 -18.32 -8.31 -11.88
CA ALA A 138 -19.29 -8.33 -12.97
C ALA A 138 -19.71 -9.75 -13.40
N PHE A 139 -18.86 -10.77 -13.16
CA PHE A 139 -19.13 -12.15 -13.55
C PHE A 139 -19.62 -13.05 -12.41
N THR A 140 -19.31 -12.75 -11.14
CA THR A 140 -19.59 -13.67 -10.03
C THR A 140 -19.85 -12.97 -8.70
N VAL A 141 -20.94 -13.37 -8.03
CA VAL A 141 -21.35 -12.83 -6.70
C VAL A 141 -20.36 -13.19 -5.59
N HIS A 142 -19.65 -14.32 -5.70
CA HIS A 142 -18.63 -14.78 -4.74
C HIS A 142 -17.19 -14.53 -5.24
N TRP A 143 -16.90 -13.29 -5.61
CA TRP A 143 -15.63 -12.88 -6.23
C TRP A 143 -14.38 -13.19 -5.39
N HIS A 144 -14.51 -13.34 -4.07
CA HIS A 144 -13.42 -13.66 -3.14
C HIS A 144 -12.74 -15.03 -3.40
N LEU A 145 -13.46 -16.02 -3.92
CA LEU A 145 -12.93 -17.37 -4.14
C LEU A 145 -11.98 -17.46 -5.35
N PRO A 146 -12.36 -17.02 -6.57
CA PRO A 146 -11.42 -16.93 -7.69
C PRO A 146 -10.28 -15.96 -7.40
N PHE A 147 -10.53 -14.93 -6.60
CA PHE A 147 -9.51 -13.96 -6.18
C PHE A 147 -8.38 -14.60 -5.36
N GLY A 148 -8.70 -15.45 -4.37
CA GLY A 148 -7.71 -16.19 -3.59
C GLY A 148 -6.83 -17.12 -4.45
N ILE A 149 -7.46 -17.84 -5.39
CA ILE A 149 -6.74 -18.70 -6.35
C ILE A 149 -5.79 -17.87 -7.21
N MET A 150 -6.24 -16.72 -7.70
CA MET A 150 -5.43 -15.83 -8.53
C MET A 150 -4.20 -15.31 -7.79
N LEU A 151 -4.30 -15.01 -6.49
CA LEU A 151 -3.11 -14.67 -5.70
C LEU A 151 -2.15 -15.83 -5.57
N ILE A 152 -2.63 -17.03 -5.26
CA ILE A 152 -1.75 -18.19 -5.13
C ILE A 152 -0.97 -18.37 -6.44
N LEU A 153 -1.66 -18.29 -7.59
CA LEU A 153 -1.01 -18.31 -8.90
C LEU A 153 -0.02 -17.15 -9.08
N THR A 154 -0.40 -15.93 -8.75
CA THR A 154 0.48 -14.75 -8.89
C THR A 154 1.74 -14.91 -8.02
N VAL A 155 1.61 -15.34 -6.77
CA VAL A 155 2.74 -15.57 -5.85
C VAL A 155 3.66 -16.69 -6.34
N LEU A 156 3.08 -17.78 -6.86
CA LEU A 156 3.85 -18.93 -7.33
C LEU A 156 4.59 -18.66 -8.65
N PHE A 157 3.94 -17.95 -9.58
CA PHE A 157 4.46 -17.76 -10.94
C PHE A 157 5.16 -16.41 -11.16
N VAL A 158 4.81 -15.37 -10.40
CA VAL A 158 5.30 -13.99 -10.58
C VAL A 158 6.31 -13.64 -9.48
N LYS A 159 7.51 -14.22 -9.56
CA LYS A 159 8.63 -13.90 -8.65
C LYS A 159 9.01 -12.41 -8.75
N GLY A 160 8.60 -11.62 -7.76
CA GLY A 160 8.87 -10.18 -7.67
C GLY A 160 7.71 -9.26 -8.06
N GLY A 161 6.52 -9.81 -8.32
CA GLY A 161 5.34 -9.03 -8.72
C GLY A 161 5.43 -8.48 -10.14
N VAL A 162 4.39 -7.75 -10.56
CA VAL A 162 4.30 -7.15 -11.91
C VAL A 162 5.44 -6.16 -12.16
N SER A 163 5.84 -5.38 -11.15
CA SER A 163 6.98 -4.45 -11.27
C SER A 163 8.33 -5.15 -11.51
N GLY A 164 8.56 -6.33 -10.92
CA GLY A 164 9.76 -7.13 -11.15
C GLY A 164 9.85 -7.70 -12.56
N LEU A 165 8.70 -8.05 -13.17
CA LEU A 165 8.62 -8.52 -14.55
C LEU A 165 8.87 -7.39 -15.56
N LEU A 166 8.28 -6.22 -15.34
CA LEU A 166 8.53 -5.03 -16.15
C LEU A 166 10.00 -4.61 -16.15
N PHE A 167 10.66 -4.65 -14.98
CA PHE A 167 12.08 -4.31 -14.88
C PHE A 167 13.01 -5.36 -15.53
N ARG A 168 12.63 -6.65 -15.52
CA ARG A 168 13.34 -7.72 -16.23
C ARG A 168 13.23 -7.59 -17.74
N LEU A 169 12.05 -7.26 -18.27
CA LEU A 169 11.88 -6.99 -19.70
C LEU A 169 12.66 -5.75 -20.15
N GLY A 170 12.68 -4.69 -19.33
CA GLY A 170 13.41 -3.45 -19.63
C GLY A 170 14.94 -3.59 -19.69
N ARG A 171 15.53 -4.61 -19.04
CA ARG A 171 16.97 -4.90 -19.10
C ARG A 171 17.37 -5.94 -20.17
N SER A 172 16.41 -6.54 -20.88
CA SER A 172 16.70 -7.52 -21.94
C SER A 172 16.92 -6.89 -23.33
N ASN A 173 16.97 -5.55 -23.42
CA ASN A 173 17.24 -4.77 -24.64
C ASN A 173 18.50 -3.89 -24.52
N GLY A 174 19.52 -4.34 -23.77
CA GLY A 174 20.82 -3.68 -23.65
C GLY A 174 21.96 -4.68 -23.69
#